data_AF-A0A4Y2GHX2-F1
#
_entry.id   AF-A0A4Y2GHX2-F1
#
_cell.length_a   1.000
_cell.length_b   1.000
_cell.length_c   1.000
_cell.angle_alpha   90.00
_cell.angle_beta   90.00
_cell.angle_gamma   90.00
#
_symmetry.space_group_name_H-M   'P 1'
#
loop_
_entity.id
_entity.type
_entity.pdbx_description
1 polymer ?
#
loop_
_entity_poly.entity_id
_entity_poly.type
_entity_poly.pdbx_seq_one_letter_code
_entity_poly.pdbx_strand_id
1 'polypeptide(L)' 'SRILLAGCLLEDINRNCGIRARHGTMEYLHRSNFVNGSCPLSYRISLLPGIDKFNLTEEQKTFAISELERMKISDEV' A
#
# COMPACT_ATOMS: atom_id res chain seq x y z
N SER A 1 10.08 4.02 4.55
CA SER A 1 10.89 2.78 4.70
C SER A 1 10.05 1.53 4.94
N ARG A 2 9.02 1.55 5.81
CA ARG A 2 8.22 0.33 6.16
C ARG A 2 7.28 -0.18 5.06
N ILE A 3 6.73 0.69 4.22
CA ILE A 3 5.88 0.30 3.08
C ILE A 3 6.68 -0.48 2.03
N LEU A 4 7.90 0.00 1.72
CA LEU A 4 8.80 -0.70 0.81
C LEU A 4 9.17 -2.08 1.35
N LEU A 5 9.43 -2.19 2.66
CA LEU A 5 9.68 -3.48 3.32
C LEU A 5 8.49 -4.44 3.20
N ALA A 6 7.26 -3.96 3.40
CA ALA A 6 6.05 -4.76 3.20
C ALA A 6 5.90 -5.23 1.75
N GLY A 7 6.18 -4.35 0.78
CA GLY A 7 6.20 -4.70 -0.65
C GLY A 7 7.20 -5.83 -0.95
N CYS A 8 8.43 -5.71 -0.46
CA CYS A 8 9.45 -6.75 -0.60
C CYS A 8 9.03 -8.08 0.05
N LEU A 9 8.44 -8.04 1.26
CA LEU A 9 7.96 -9.23 1.97
C LEU A 9 6.86 -9.94 1.18
N LEU A 10 5.89 -9.18 0.64
CA LEU A 10 4.79 -9.71 -0.15
C LEU A 10 5.29 -10.37 -1.44
N GLU A 11 6.26 -9.76 -2.11
CA GLU A 11 6.86 -10.30 -3.33
C GLU A 11 7.67 -11.57 -3.05
N ASP A 12 8.45 -11.59 -1.97
CA ASP A 12 9.23 -12.76 -1.58
C ASP A 12 8.33 -13.95 -1.19
N ILE A 13 7.27 -13.70 -0.40
CA ILE A 13 6.27 -14.73 -0.09
C ILE A 13 5.53 -15.18 -1.35
N ASN A 14 5.20 -14.28 -2.27
CA ASN A 14 4.55 -14.66 -3.52
C ASN A 14 5.43 -15.59 -4.35
N ARG A 15 6.73 -15.29 -4.46
CA ARG A 15 7.70 -16.11 -5.21
C ARG A 15 7.92 -17.48 -4.59
N ASN A 16 8.01 -17.55 -3.26
CA ASN A 16 8.36 -18.80 -2.57
C ASN A 16 7.14 -19.65 -2.17
N CYS A 17 5.97 -19.04 -2.01
CA CYS A 17 4.79 -19.69 -1.43
C CYS A 17 3.50 -19.51 -2.25
N GLY A 18 3.56 -18.74 -3.34
CA GLY A 18 2.46 -18.54 -4.28
C GLY A 18 1.40 -17.54 -3.84
N ILE A 19 0.41 -17.35 -4.71
CA ILE A 19 -0.56 -16.25 -4.63
C ILE A 19 -1.45 -16.28 -3.37
N ARG A 20 -1.80 -17.48 -2.87
CA ARG A 20 -2.62 -17.60 -1.65
C ARG A 20 -1.87 -17.12 -0.41
N ALA A 21 -0.58 -17.44 -0.30
CA ALA A 21 0.27 -16.99 0.81
C ALA A 21 0.49 -15.47 0.76
N ARG A 22 0.64 -14.90 -0.46
CA ARG A 22 0.67 -13.44 -0.66
C ARG A 22 -0.59 -12.78 -0.12
N HIS A 23 -1.78 -13.28 -0.45
CA HIS A 23 -3.04 -12.71 0.04
C HIS A 23 -3.15 -12.79 1.58
N GLY A 24 -2.86 -13.94 2.18
CA GLY A 24 -2.89 -14.08 3.64
C GLY A 24 -1.90 -13.13 4.35
N THR A 25 -0.72 -12.92 3.77
CA THR A 25 0.26 -11.96 4.28
C THR A 25 -0.25 -10.53 4.18
N MET A 26 -0.87 -10.17 3.05
CA MET A 26 -1.46 -8.84 2.86
C MET A 26 -2.54 -8.58 3.91
N GLU A 27 -3.44 -9.53 4.15
CA GLU A 27 -4.47 -9.41 5.20
C GLU A 27 -3.85 -9.25 6.60
N TYR A 28 -2.80 -10.02 6.92
CA TYR A 28 -2.08 -9.88 8.18
C TYR A 28 -1.46 -8.48 8.34
N LEU A 29 -0.82 -7.95 7.30
CA LEU A 29 -0.23 -6.60 7.33
C LEU A 29 -1.30 -5.51 7.48
N HIS A 30 -2.47 -5.66 6.86
CA HIS A 30 -3.59 -4.75 7.07
C HIS A 30 -4.12 -4.81 8.51
N ARG A 31 -4.27 -6.01 9.09
CA ARG A 31 -4.85 -6.19 10.43
C ARG A 31 -3.89 -5.88 11.59
N SER A 32 -2.58 -6.02 11.38
CA SER A 32 -1.55 -5.89 12.43
C SER A 32 -1.24 -4.44 12.83
N ASN A 33 -2.04 -3.44 12.43
CA ASN A 33 -1.72 -2.01 12.51
C ASN A 33 -0.40 -1.61 11.80
N PHE A 34 0.21 -2.52 11.04
CA PHE A 34 1.45 -2.25 10.31
C PHE A 34 1.23 -1.13 9.29
N VAL A 35 0.09 -1.14 8.59
CA VAL A 35 -0.30 -0.07 7.66
C VAL A 35 -0.60 1.23 8.41
N ASN A 36 -1.38 1.20 9.50
CA ASN A 36 -1.71 2.40 10.27
C ASN A 36 -0.47 3.09 10.88
N GLY A 37 0.51 2.30 11.36
CA GLY A 37 1.76 2.84 11.90
C GLY A 37 2.79 3.23 10.84
N SER A 38 2.62 2.83 9.58
CA SER A 38 3.58 3.08 8.48
C SER A 38 3.05 4.03 7.41
N CYS A 39 1.74 4.16 7.31
CA CYS A 39 1.00 4.92 6.31
C CYS A 39 -0.27 5.52 6.96
N PRO A 40 -0.12 6.38 7.99
CA PRO A 40 -1.26 7.00 8.67
C PRO A 40 -2.10 7.81 7.69
N LEU A 41 -3.38 8.04 8.02
CA LEU A 41 -4.32 8.78 7.17
C LEU A 41 -3.74 10.14 6.72
N SER A 42 -3.11 10.88 7.64
CA SER A 42 -2.46 12.15 7.34
C SER A 42 -1.38 12.05 6.25
N TYR A 43 -0.59 10.98 6.28
CA TYR A 43 0.42 10.70 5.26
C TYR A 43 -0.24 10.33 3.93
N ARG A 44 -1.28 9.47 3.94
CA ARG A 44 -2.04 9.10 2.73
C ARG A 44 -2.67 10.30 2.02
N ILE A 45 -3.30 11.21 2.76
CA ILE A 45 -3.86 12.46 2.21
C ILE A 45 -2.76 13.31 1.58
N SER A 46 -1.57 13.39 2.20
CA SER A 46 -0.45 14.17 1.69
C SER A 46 0.22 13.58 0.44
N LEU A 47 -0.01 12.29 0.14
CA LEU A 47 0.58 11.62 -1.02
C LEU A 47 -0.09 12.01 -2.34
N LEU A 48 -1.40 12.28 -2.36
CA LEU A 48 -2.13 12.64 -3.59
C LEU A 48 -1.54 13.90 -4.27
N PRO A 49 -1.32 15.03 -3.58
CA PRO A 49 -0.68 16.21 -4.19
C PRO A 49 0.82 16.01 -4.49
N GLY A 50 1.45 14.98 -3.91
CA GLY A 50 2.87 14.70 -4.02
C GLY A 50 3.21 13.53 -4.96
N ILE A 51 2.22 12.93 -5.62
CA ILE A 51 2.40 11.65 -6.31
C ILE A 51 3.36 11.75 -7.50
N ASP A 52 3.41 12.93 -8.13
CA ASP A 52 4.34 13.26 -9.23
C ASP A 52 5.81 13.27 -8.78
N LYS A 53 6.09 13.37 -7.48
CA LYS A 53 7.46 13.35 -6.94
C LYS A 53 8.01 11.92 -6.90
N PHE A 54 7.17 10.92 -7.04
CA PHE A 54 7.59 9.53 -7.15
C PHE A 54 7.77 9.23 -8.64
N ASN A 55 8.94 8.69 -9.00
CA ASN A 55 9.27 8.31 -10.38
C ASN A 55 8.50 7.06 -10.83
N LEU A 56 7.17 7.17 -10.86
CA LEU A 56 6.23 6.12 -11.21
C LEU A 56 5.92 6.18 -12.70
N THR A 57 5.64 5.03 -13.31
CA THR A 57 5.03 5.00 -14.63
C THR A 57 3.57 5.49 -14.55
N GLU A 58 2.99 5.92 -15.68
CA GLU A 58 1.59 6.35 -15.72
C GLU A 58 0.61 5.28 -15.21
N GLU A 59 0.90 4.00 -15.48
CA GLU A 59 0.12 2.87 -14.99
C GLU A 59 0.20 2.75 -13.45
N GLN A 60 1.41 2.80 -12.90
CA GLN A 60 1.64 2.74 -11.44
C GLN A 60 1.03 3.93 -10.72
N LYS A 61 1.12 5.12 -11.33
CA LYS A 61 0.55 6.36 -10.82
C LYS A 61 -0.97 6.29 -10.78
N THR A 62 -1.61 5.84 -11.86
CA THR A 62 -3.06 5.65 -11.95
C THR A 62 -3.55 4.68 -10.88
N PHE A 63 -2.86 3.55 -10.74
CA PHE A 63 -3.16 2.56 -9.71
C PHE A 63 -3.03 3.16 -8.29
N ALA A 64 -1.94 3.87 -8.02
CA ALA A 64 -1.70 4.48 -6.71
C ALA A 64 -2.73 5.57 -6.36
N ILE A 65 -3.16 6.40 -7.33
CA ILE A 65 -4.23 7.39 -7.13
C ILE A 65 -5.55 6.67 -6.78
N SER A 66 -5.95 5.67 -7.56
CA SER A 66 -7.19 4.92 -7.33
C SER A 66 -7.24 4.28 -5.95
N GLU A 67 -6.12 3.69 -5.51
CA GLU A 67 -6.02 3.10 -4.17
C GLU A 67 -6.07 4.15 -3.05
N LEU A 68 -5.39 5.30 -3.21
CA LEU A 68 -5.42 6.38 -2.22
C LEU A 68 -6.81 7.00 -2.10
N GLU A 69 -7.54 7.18 -3.20
CA GLU A 69 -8.92 7.67 -3.18
C GLU A 69 -9.88 6.66 -2.54
N ARG A 70 -9.77 5.38 -2.88
CA ARG A 70 -10.57 4.31 -2.26
C ARG A 70 -10.37 4.27 -0.74
N MET A 71 -9.13 4.41 -0.29
CA MET A 71 -8.80 4.41 1.12
C MET A 71 -9.30 5.66 1.86
N LYS A 72 -9.34 6.83 1.20
CA LYS A 72 -9.89 8.06 1.78
C LYS A 72 -11.38 7.92 2.12
N ILE A 73 -12.15 7.28 1.24
CA ILE A 73 -13.58 7.00 1.46
C ILE A 73 -13.78 6.10 2.69
N SER A 74 -12.91 5.10 2.88
CA SER A 74 -13.02 4.17 4.02
C SER A 74 -12.71 4.79 5.38
N ASP A 75 -12.00 5.92 5.42
CA ASP A 75 -11.64 6.61 6.66
C ASP A 75 -12.65 7.74 7.02
N GLU A 76 -13.53 8.13 6.09
CA GLU A 76 -14.60 9.12 6.29
C GLU A 76 -15.93 8.48 6.79
N VAL A 77 -16.00 7.14 6.84
CA VAL A 77 -17.16 6.33 7.30
C VAL A 77 -16.83 5.66 8.62
#